data_AF-A0AAE1CP93-F1
#
_entry.id   AF-A0AAE1CP93-F1
#
_cell.length_a   1.000
_cell.length_b   1.000
_cell.length_c   1.000
_cell.angle_alpha   90.00
_cell.angle_beta   90.00
_cell.angle_gamma   90.00
#
_symmetry.space_group_name_H-M   'P 1'
#
loop_
_entity.id
_entity.type
_entity.pdbx_description
1 polymer ?
#
loop_
_entity_poly.entity_id
_entity_poly.type
_entity_poly.pdbx_seq_one_letter_code
_entity_poly.pdbx_strand_id
1 'polypeptide(L)'
;MSETVLLLHTFDSWTNSYFIAGWEVSCVSEYEQLTAKQKEIEDKLHELETNPPSDVYLSSRDRQILDWHFANLEFANATPLSNLSLKHWDQDDDYEFSGSHLTVRNGYSCVPMALSEGLDYKLNTVVKQIKLSDKGVEILTTAKNGGNQQVYKGDAVLCTLPLGVLKDCVNAAPNVPQFIPPLPDWKADAIGRLGFGNLNKVVLCFDRVFWDPSANLFGHVGSTTAARGELFLFWNLYKAPVLLALIAGEAAAIMENVSDDVIVGRCLAVMRGIFGANTVPQPKETLVSRWRADPFAKGSYSYVAAGSSGNDYDLLASPIAHQVGAPARLFFAGEHTIRNYPATVHGALLSGYREAGRIADKFLGAPYCPPQAKPNIVTSDN
;
A
#
# COMPACT_ATOMS: atom_id res chain seq x y z
N MET A 1 -38.07 -73.59 85.95
CA MET A 1 -39.23 -72.68 85.85
C MET A 1 -38.70 -71.34 85.38
N SER A 2 -39.16 -70.91 84.19
CA SER A 2 -39.07 -69.54 83.67
C SER A 2 -37.64 -69.07 83.34
N GLU A 3 -37.13 -69.06 82.10
CA GLU A 3 -37.72 -68.55 80.85
C GLU A 3 -38.40 -67.19 81.05
N THR A 4 -38.08 -66.23 80.16
CA THR A 4 -38.77 -64.92 79.99
C THR A 4 -38.22 -63.69 80.73
N VAL A 5 -36.91 -63.46 80.85
CA VAL A 5 -36.35 -62.07 80.93
C VAL A 5 -34.93 -62.00 80.31
N LEU A 6 -34.68 -62.71 79.21
CA LEU A 6 -33.35 -62.73 78.56
C LEU A 6 -33.37 -62.26 77.10
N LEU A 7 -34.49 -61.68 76.64
CA LEU A 7 -34.69 -61.28 75.25
C LEU A 7 -35.02 -59.78 75.05
N LEU A 8 -35.17 -58.98 76.10
CA LEU A 8 -35.52 -57.55 75.97
C LEU A 8 -34.46 -56.57 76.49
N HIS A 9 -33.52 -56.99 77.35
CA HIS A 9 -32.43 -56.10 77.83
C HIS A 9 -31.10 -56.28 77.08
N THR A 10 -31.01 -57.27 76.20
CA THR A 10 -29.85 -57.51 75.30
C THR A 10 -30.06 -56.94 73.90
N PHE A 11 -31.27 -56.45 73.57
CA PHE A 11 -31.54 -55.86 72.26
C PHE A 11 -31.14 -54.38 72.17
N ASP A 12 -31.21 -53.62 73.27
CA ASP A 12 -30.90 -52.18 73.27
C ASP A 12 -29.40 -51.83 73.39
N SER A 13 -28.58 -52.66 74.05
CA SER A 13 -27.13 -52.39 74.13
C SER A 13 -26.38 -52.81 72.87
N TRP A 14 -26.85 -53.87 72.21
CA TRP A 14 -26.28 -54.38 70.96
C TRP A 14 -26.68 -53.50 69.77
N THR A 15 -27.96 -53.16 69.61
CA THR A 15 -28.39 -52.30 68.49
C THR A 15 -27.77 -50.92 68.55
N ASN A 16 -27.60 -50.33 69.74
CA ASN A 16 -26.96 -49.03 69.92
C ASN A 16 -25.45 -49.09 69.64
N SER A 17 -24.75 -50.16 70.03
CA SER A 17 -23.32 -50.36 69.70
C SER A 17 -23.10 -50.62 68.21
N TYR A 18 -23.99 -51.37 67.54
CA TYR A 18 -23.92 -51.59 66.09
C TYR A 18 -24.34 -50.35 65.28
N PHE A 19 -25.28 -49.54 65.78
CA PHE A 19 -25.63 -48.25 65.17
C PHE A 19 -24.50 -47.25 65.29
N ILE A 20 -23.88 -47.13 66.47
CA ILE A 20 -22.74 -46.24 66.71
C ILE A 20 -21.53 -46.71 65.90
N ALA A 21 -21.20 -48.01 65.87
CA ALA A 21 -20.12 -48.54 65.05
C ALA A 21 -20.40 -48.40 63.54
N GLY A 22 -21.64 -48.59 63.09
CA GLY A 22 -22.03 -48.37 61.69
C GLY A 22 -22.00 -46.89 61.29
N TRP A 23 -22.37 -45.99 62.20
CA TRP A 23 -22.23 -44.54 62.02
C TRP A 23 -20.77 -44.11 62.01
N GLU A 24 -19.93 -44.60 62.92
CA GLU A 24 -18.50 -44.29 62.95
C GLU A 24 -17.79 -44.76 61.68
N VAL A 25 -18.07 -45.99 61.21
CA VAL A 25 -17.50 -46.50 59.95
C VAL A 25 -18.01 -45.70 58.73
N SER A 26 -19.28 -45.28 58.72
CA SER A 26 -19.84 -44.43 57.66
C SER A 26 -19.21 -43.03 57.65
N CYS A 27 -19.05 -42.41 58.83
CA CYS A 27 -18.44 -41.09 58.97
C CYS A 27 -16.95 -41.10 58.63
N VAL A 28 -16.21 -42.16 58.97
CA VAL A 28 -14.80 -42.31 58.60
C VAL A 28 -14.66 -42.48 57.09
N SER A 29 -15.48 -43.32 56.46
CA SER A 29 -15.50 -43.49 54.99
C SER A 29 -15.85 -42.18 54.27
N GLU A 30 -16.83 -41.42 54.78
CA GLU A 30 -17.20 -40.11 54.24
C GLU A 30 -16.07 -39.07 54.42
N TYR A 31 -15.40 -39.06 55.58
CA TYR A 31 -14.25 -38.19 55.84
C TYR A 31 -13.06 -38.50 54.91
N GLU A 32 -12.74 -39.78 54.69
CA GLU A 32 -11.69 -40.21 53.76
C GLU A 32 -12.03 -39.80 52.31
N GLN A 33 -13.29 -39.95 51.88
CA GLN A 33 -13.75 -39.50 50.56
C GLN A 33 -13.64 -37.99 50.40
N LEU A 34 -14.05 -37.21 51.41
CA LEU A 34 -13.95 -35.75 51.40
C LEU A 34 -12.48 -35.27 51.40
N THR A 35 -11.61 -35.94 52.15
CA THR A 35 -10.17 -35.62 52.19
C THR A 35 -9.50 -35.92 50.84
N ALA A 36 -9.83 -37.04 50.20
CA ALA A 36 -9.35 -37.37 48.85
C ALA A 36 -9.84 -36.34 47.81
N LYS A 37 -11.11 -35.92 47.91
CA LYS A 37 -11.69 -34.91 47.02
C LYS A 37 -11.08 -33.51 47.26
N GLN A 38 -10.80 -33.15 48.51
CA GLN A 38 -10.09 -31.91 48.84
C GLN A 38 -8.71 -31.90 48.18
N LYS A 39 -7.96 -32.99 48.30
CA LYS A 39 -6.66 -33.13 47.65
C LYS A 39 -6.76 -33.03 46.12
N GLU A 40 -7.75 -33.69 45.50
CA GLU A 40 -7.99 -33.59 44.05
C GLU A 40 -8.27 -32.14 43.59
N ILE A 41 -9.04 -31.39 44.38
CA ILE A 41 -9.34 -29.99 44.09
C ILE A 41 -8.10 -29.11 44.28
N GLU A 42 -7.32 -29.33 45.34
CA GLU A 42 -6.06 -28.61 45.59
C GLU A 42 -5.04 -28.87 44.48
N ASP A 43 -4.91 -30.11 44.03
CA ASP A 43 -4.03 -30.50 42.92
C ASP A 43 -4.48 -29.83 41.61
N LYS A 44 -5.79 -29.83 41.31
CA LYS A 44 -6.35 -29.15 40.12
C LYS A 44 -6.22 -27.63 40.19
N LEU A 45 -6.38 -27.04 41.37
CA LEU A 45 -6.20 -25.61 41.57
C LEU A 45 -4.73 -25.23 41.33
N HIS A 46 -3.80 -26.01 41.88
CA HIS A 46 -2.38 -25.83 41.64
C HIS A 46 -2.01 -25.99 40.15
N GLU A 47 -2.60 -26.97 39.46
CA GLU A 47 -2.42 -27.15 38.01
C GLU A 47 -2.91 -25.94 37.20
N LEU A 48 -4.05 -25.35 37.56
CA LEU A 48 -4.57 -24.15 36.89
C LEU A 48 -3.73 -22.90 37.21
N GLU A 49 -3.28 -22.74 38.44
CA GLU A 49 -2.45 -21.61 38.87
C GLU A 49 -1.04 -21.65 38.25
N THR A 50 -0.51 -22.85 38.01
CA THR A 50 0.82 -23.04 37.38
C THR A 50 0.79 -22.91 35.86
N ASN A 51 -0.40 -22.89 35.25
CA ASN A 51 -0.58 -22.74 33.80
C ASN A 51 -1.51 -21.56 33.45
N PRO A 52 -1.14 -20.32 33.80
CA PRO A 52 -1.94 -19.16 33.44
C PRO A 52 -1.95 -18.99 31.90
N PRO A 53 -3.06 -18.49 31.34
CA PRO A 53 -3.08 -18.07 29.94
C PRO A 53 -2.10 -16.89 29.72
N SER A 54 -1.83 -16.55 28.46
CA SER A 54 -1.02 -15.38 28.14
C SER A 54 -1.59 -14.11 28.77
N ASP A 55 -0.77 -13.40 29.55
CA ASP A 55 -1.17 -12.17 30.26
C ASP A 55 -1.60 -11.05 29.32
N VAL A 56 -0.93 -10.95 28.17
CA VAL A 56 -1.19 -9.96 27.12
C VAL A 56 -1.06 -10.60 25.75
N TYR A 57 -1.78 -10.05 24.77
CA TYR A 57 -1.59 -10.44 23.37
C TYR A 57 -0.28 -9.89 22.79
N LEU A 58 -0.01 -8.60 23.00
CA LEU A 58 1.22 -7.93 22.59
C LEU A 58 1.64 -6.93 23.68
N SER A 59 2.92 -6.95 24.06
CA SER A 59 3.48 -5.88 24.89
C SER A 59 3.61 -4.58 24.09
N SER A 60 3.91 -3.47 24.77
CA SER A 60 4.17 -2.19 24.09
C SER A 60 5.36 -2.27 23.12
N ARG A 61 6.40 -3.05 23.47
CA ARG A 61 7.57 -3.26 22.59
C ARG A 61 7.20 -4.10 21.37
N ASP A 62 6.40 -5.15 21.56
CA ASP A 62 5.93 -5.98 20.44
C ASP A 62 5.04 -5.16 19.50
N ARG A 63 4.18 -4.31 20.06
CA ARG A 63 3.33 -3.42 19.28
C ARG A 63 4.13 -2.42 18.45
N GLN A 64 5.20 -1.84 19.00
CA GLN A 64 6.07 -0.92 18.25
C GLN A 64 6.79 -1.62 17.09
N ILE A 65 7.29 -2.84 17.32
CA ILE A 65 7.92 -3.64 16.25
C ILE A 65 6.88 -4.02 15.19
N LEU A 66 5.67 -4.41 15.59
CA LEU A 66 4.57 -4.66 14.65
C LEU A 66 4.21 -3.41 13.84
N ASP A 67 4.21 -2.23 14.46
CA ASP A 67 3.99 -0.97 13.76
C ASP A 67 5.08 -0.68 12.71
N TRP A 68 6.31 -1.14 12.90
CA TRP A 68 7.34 -1.07 11.85
C TRP A 68 6.97 -1.93 10.63
N HIS A 69 6.42 -3.13 10.84
CA HIS A 69 5.92 -3.96 9.74
C HIS A 69 4.71 -3.32 9.04
N PHE A 70 3.82 -2.68 9.78
CA PHE A 70 2.74 -1.89 9.17
C PHE A 70 3.28 -0.70 8.37
N ALA A 71 4.30 0.02 8.88
CA ALA A 71 4.97 1.08 8.13
C ALA A 71 5.60 0.57 6.82
N ASN A 72 6.16 -0.64 6.85
CA ASN A 72 6.71 -1.27 5.65
C ASN A 72 5.62 -1.61 4.62
N LEU A 73 4.43 -2.02 5.07
CA LEU A 73 3.28 -2.23 4.19
C LEU A 73 2.72 -0.91 3.64
N GLU A 74 2.70 0.16 4.44
CA GLU A 74 2.36 1.52 4.00
C GLU A 74 3.38 2.06 2.99
N PHE A 75 4.65 1.71 3.15
CA PHE A 75 5.71 2.01 2.19
C PHE A 75 5.46 1.33 0.86
N ALA A 76 5.20 0.01 0.86
CA ALA A 76 4.96 -0.75 -0.36
C ALA A 76 3.79 -0.13 -1.16
N ASN A 77 2.68 0.17 -0.49
CA ASN A 77 1.48 0.72 -1.10
C ASN A 77 1.47 2.27 -1.22
N ALA A 78 2.52 2.94 -0.75
CA ALA A 78 2.62 4.40 -0.62
C ALA A 78 1.39 5.10 -0.01
N THR A 79 0.69 4.47 0.93
CA THR A 79 -0.52 5.06 1.53
C THR A 79 -0.74 4.53 2.94
N PRO A 80 -1.37 5.30 3.84
CA PRO A 80 -1.86 4.79 5.11
C PRO A 80 -2.78 3.57 4.91
N LEU A 81 -2.63 2.56 5.77
CA LEU A 81 -3.41 1.31 5.63
C LEU A 81 -4.93 1.54 5.72
N SER A 82 -5.36 2.60 6.41
CA SER A 82 -6.77 2.99 6.52
C SER A 82 -7.41 3.34 5.17
N ASN A 83 -6.61 3.66 4.16
CA ASN A 83 -7.11 4.05 2.84
C ASN A 83 -7.21 2.85 1.88
N LEU A 84 -6.56 1.73 2.17
CA LEU A 84 -6.50 0.57 1.28
C LEU A 84 -7.82 -0.20 1.28
N SER A 85 -8.20 -0.70 0.10
CA SER A 85 -9.32 -1.62 -0.04
C SER A 85 -9.00 -2.97 0.58
N LEU A 86 -9.69 -3.35 1.65
CA LEU A 86 -9.49 -4.67 2.28
C LEU A 86 -9.59 -5.84 1.30
N LYS A 87 -10.48 -5.74 0.30
CA LYS A 87 -10.75 -6.83 -0.66
C LYS A 87 -9.77 -6.85 -1.85
N HIS A 88 -9.16 -5.71 -2.18
CA HIS A 88 -8.55 -5.51 -3.50
C HIS A 88 -7.17 -4.84 -3.46
N TRP A 89 -6.59 -4.60 -2.29
CA TRP A 89 -5.30 -3.94 -2.18
C TRP A 89 -4.15 -4.75 -2.80
N ASP A 90 -4.28 -6.08 -2.79
CA ASP A 90 -3.34 -7.11 -3.25
C ASP A 90 -3.80 -7.80 -4.56
N GLN A 91 -4.69 -7.17 -5.33
CA GLN A 91 -5.26 -7.79 -6.54
C GLN A 91 -4.27 -8.02 -7.68
N ASP A 92 -3.07 -7.43 -7.59
CA ASP A 92 -1.96 -7.60 -8.54
C ASP A 92 -0.88 -8.60 -8.07
N ASP A 93 -0.98 -9.16 -6.86
CA ASP A 93 -0.01 -10.14 -6.32
C ASP A 93 0.10 -11.40 -7.19
N ASP A 94 -1.01 -11.85 -7.79
CA ASP A 94 -1.04 -13.01 -8.70
C ASP A 94 -0.16 -12.84 -9.97
N TYR A 95 0.28 -11.61 -10.25
CA TYR A 95 1.10 -11.27 -11.41
C TYR A 95 2.54 -10.89 -11.05
N GLU A 96 2.97 -11.08 -9.80
CA GLU A 96 4.34 -10.78 -9.38
C GLU A 96 5.37 -11.52 -10.27
N PHE A 97 6.43 -10.81 -10.67
CA PHE A 97 7.51 -11.43 -11.42
C PHE A 97 8.34 -12.34 -10.52
N SER A 98 8.76 -13.48 -11.06
CA SER A 98 9.66 -14.39 -10.36
C SER A 98 11.08 -13.82 -10.27
N GLY A 99 11.82 -14.28 -9.25
CA GLY A 99 13.22 -13.91 -9.02
C GLY A 99 13.39 -12.81 -7.98
N SER A 100 14.66 -12.53 -7.64
CA SER A 100 14.98 -11.51 -6.64
C SER A 100 14.79 -10.10 -7.20
N HIS A 101 14.35 -9.17 -6.34
CA HIS A 101 14.33 -7.74 -6.67
C HIS A 101 15.75 -7.21 -6.91
N LEU A 102 15.89 -6.34 -7.92
CA LEU A 102 17.16 -5.76 -8.34
C LEU A 102 17.12 -4.23 -8.24
N THR A 103 18.30 -3.64 -8.06
CA THR A 103 18.47 -2.18 -8.01
C THR A 103 19.30 -1.70 -9.19
N VAL A 104 18.87 -0.64 -9.87
CA VAL A 104 19.62 -0.04 -10.98
C VAL A 104 20.74 0.86 -10.44
N ARG A 105 21.92 0.26 -10.25
CA ARG A 105 23.06 0.88 -9.53
C ARG A 105 23.66 2.12 -10.20
N ASN A 106 23.47 2.29 -11.51
CA ASN A 106 23.91 3.46 -12.27
C ASN A 106 22.83 4.56 -12.40
N GLY A 107 21.73 4.45 -11.64
CA GLY A 107 20.63 5.39 -11.67
C GLY A 107 19.57 5.01 -12.72
N TYR A 108 18.31 4.90 -12.29
CA TYR A 108 17.24 4.41 -13.16
C TYR A 108 16.89 5.38 -14.31
N SER A 109 17.36 6.63 -14.24
CA SER A 109 17.19 7.63 -15.32
C SER A 109 17.86 7.23 -16.63
N CYS A 110 18.82 6.31 -16.63
CA CYS A 110 19.44 5.82 -17.88
C CYS A 110 18.42 5.21 -18.84
N VAL A 111 17.33 4.60 -18.33
CA VAL A 111 16.29 3.97 -19.15
C VAL A 111 15.46 5.01 -19.93
N PRO A 112 14.76 5.98 -19.28
CA PRO A 112 14.00 6.98 -20.03
C PRO A 112 14.89 7.86 -20.91
N MET A 113 16.15 8.11 -20.53
CA MET A 113 17.10 8.85 -21.38
C MET A 113 17.39 8.09 -22.68
N ALA A 114 17.67 6.78 -22.59
CA ALA A 114 17.88 5.94 -23.77
C ALA A 114 16.61 5.84 -24.64
N LEU A 115 15.43 5.67 -24.03
CA LEU A 115 14.16 5.58 -24.77
C LEU A 115 13.78 6.90 -25.47
N SER A 116 14.32 8.04 -25.02
CA SER A 116 14.06 9.34 -25.61
C SER A 116 14.93 9.66 -26.83
N GLU A 117 15.92 8.82 -27.12
CA GLU A 117 16.82 9.01 -28.26
C GLU A 117 16.04 9.00 -29.59
N GLY A 118 16.25 10.04 -30.40
CA GLY A 118 15.59 10.17 -31.71
C GLY A 118 14.11 10.57 -31.68
N LEU A 119 13.51 10.77 -30.49
CA LEU A 119 12.13 11.25 -30.36
C LEU A 119 12.06 12.78 -30.36
N ASP A 120 10.98 13.33 -30.93
CA ASP A 120 10.66 14.76 -30.80
C ASP A 120 9.90 15.03 -29.50
N TYR A 121 10.61 15.43 -28.45
CA TYR A 121 10.01 15.82 -27.16
C TYR A 121 10.27 17.30 -26.85
N LYS A 122 9.26 17.96 -26.27
CA LYS A 122 9.33 19.38 -25.90
C LYS A 122 9.38 19.51 -24.37
N LEU A 123 10.58 19.66 -23.81
CA LEU A 123 10.76 19.96 -22.39
C LEU A 123 10.25 21.37 -22.06
N ASN A 124 9.92 21.62 -20.79
CA ASN A 124 9.43 22.91 -20.31
C ASN A 124 8.16 23.42 -21.01
N THR A 125 7.37 22.51 -21.59
CA THR A 125 6.10 22.81 -22.27
C THR A 125 4.95 22.26 -21.44
N VAL A 126 4.24 23.15 -20.76
CA VAL A 126 3.15 22.78 -19.85
C VAL A 126 1.83 22.80 -20.61
N VAL A 127 1.16 21.65 -20.68
CA VAL A 127 -0.20 21.56 -21.24
C VAL A 127 -1.17 22.34 -20.35
N LYS A 128 -2.04 23.14 -20.97
CA LYS A 128 -3.07 23.94 -20.30
C LYS A 128 -4.48 23.54 -20.73
N GLN A 129 -4.64 23.04 -21.95
CA GLN A 129 -5.93 22.60 -22.44
C GLN A 129 -5.77 21.44 -23.41
N ILE A 130 -6.67 20.46 -23.31
CA ILE A 130 -6.80 19.32 -24.21
C ILE A 130 -8.19 19.41 -24.83
N LYS A 131 -8.27 19.89 -26.08
CA LYS A 131 -9.54 20.09 -26.78
C LYS A 131 -9.74 19.03 -27.84
N LEU A 132 -10.86 18.31 -27.76
CA LEU A 132 -11.30 17.34 -28.75
C LEU A 132 -12.33 17.97 -29.68
N SER A 133 -12.32 17.54 -30.93
CA SER A 133 -13.32 17.90 -31.94
C SER A 133 -13.55 16.70 -32.86
N ASP A 134 -14.60 16.76 -33.68
CA ASP A 134 -14.86 15.72 -34.68
C ASP A 134 -13.72 15.58 -35.71
N LYS A 135 -12.94 16.66 -35.91
CA LYS A 135 -11.87 16.74 -36.91
C LYS A 135 -10.49 16.36 -36.38
N GLY A 136 -10.29 16.33 -35.07
CA GLY A 136 -8.97 16.14 -34.46
C GLY A 136 -8.88 16.67 -33.04
N VAL A 137 -7.65 16.86 -32.58
CA VAL A 137 -7.32 17.38 -31.25
C VAL A 137 -6.52 18.67 -31.35
N GLU A 138 -6.73 19.58 -30.40
CA GLU A 138 -5.97 20.82 -30.23
C GLU A 138 -5.43 20.88 -28.80
N ILE A 139 -4.11 20.95 -28.64
CA ILE A 139 -3.42 21.00 -27.34
C ILE A 139 -2.84 22.39 -27.14
N LEU A 140 -3.39 23.13 -26.18
CA LEU A 140 -2.85 24.43 -25.77
C LEU A 140 -1.75 24.21 -24.74
N THR A 141 -0.61 24.85 -24.96
CA THR A 141 0.56 24.75 -24.09
C THR A 141 1.12 26.13 -23.79
N THR A 142 1.92 26.23 -22.72
CA THR A 142 2.71 27.42 -22.40
C THR A 142 4.09 26.99 -21.89
N ALA A 143 5.07 27.88 -22.00
CA ALA A 143 6.39 27.64 -21.41
C ALA A 143 6.30 27.59 -19.88
N LYS A 144 7.08 26.73 -19.24
CA LYS A 144 7.09 26.54 -17.76
C LYS A 144 7.34 27.84 -16.98
N ASN A 145 8.16 28.74 -17.52
CA ASN A 145 8.52 30.02 -16.88
C ASN A 145 7.59 31.18 -17.27
N GLY A 146 6.44 30.90 -17.87
CA GLY A 146 5.59 31.91 -18.50
C GLY A 146 6.07 32.25 -19.91
N GLY A 147 5.12 32.60 -20.78
CA GLY A 147 5.42 32.94 -22.17
C GLY A 147 4.22 32.75 -23.09
N ASN A 148 4.45 32.96 -24.39
CA ASN A 148 3.41 32.84 -25.41
C ASN A 148 2.82 31.43 -25.43
N GLN A 149 1.50 31.37 -25.57
CA GLN A 149 0.79 30.12 -25.74
C GLN A 149 1.09 29.53 -27.13
N GLN A 150 1.17 28.20 -27.20
CA GLN A 150 1.31 27.46 -28.45
C GLN A 150 0.21 26.42 -28.56
N VAL A 151 -0.31 26.23 -29.78
CA VAL A 151 -1.32 25.22 -30.09
C VAL A 151 -0.71 24.15 -30.99
N TYR A 152 -0.77 22.90 -30.52
CA TYR A 152 -0.44 21.72 -31.31
C TYR A 152 -1.73 21.08 -31.82
N LYS A 153 -1.75 20.70 -33.10
CA LYS A 153 -2.90 20.02 -33.73
C LYS A 153 -2.49 18.61 -34.14
N GLY A 154 -3.42 17.67 -34.02
CA GLY A 154 -3.20 16.29 -34.45
C GLY A 154 -4.50 15.51 -34.56
N ASP A 155 -4.38 14.25 -34.96
CA ASP A 155 -5.53 13.34 -35.12
C ASP A 155 -5.97 12.71 -33.79
N ALA A 156 -5.01 12.46 -32.90
CA ALA A 156 -5.21 11.88 -31.58
C ALA A 156 -4.25 12.49 -30.55
N VAL A 157 -4.59 12.34 -29.27
CA VAL A 157 -3.75 12.65 -28.12
C VAL A 157 -3.66 11.42 -27.21
N LEU A 158 -2.44 11.10 -26.80
CA LEU A 158 -2.17 10.13 -25.74
C LEU A 158 -1.88 10.89 -24.45
N CYS A 159 -2.78 10.78 -23.46
CA CYS A 159 -2.62 11.37 -22.15
C CYS A 159 -1.86 10.40 -21.22
N THR A 160 -0.74 10.87 -20.68
CA THR A 160 0.06 10.17 -19.67
C THR A 160 0.25 11.00 -18.40
N LEU A 161 -0.62 12.00 -18.18
CA LEU A 161 -0.63 12.81 -16.96
C LEU A 161 -0.79 11.90 -15.74
N PRO A 162 0.00 12.05 -14.67
CA PRO A 162 -0.16 11.24 -13.46
C PRO A 162 -1.57 11.35 -12.88
N LEU A 163 -2.02 10.29 -12.20
CA LEU A 163 -3.37 10.24 -11.62
C LEU A 163 -3.61 11.41 -10.64
N GLY A 164 -2.61 11.82 -9.86
CA GLY A 164 -2.72 12.99 -8.99
C GLY A 164 -3.02 14.29 -9.75
N VAL A 165 -2.41 14.47 -10.94
CA VAL A 165 -2.72 15.62 -11.82
C VAL A 165 -4.13 15.49 -12.41
N LEU A 166 -4.53 14.28 -12.83
CA LEU A 166 -5.89 14.03 -13.33
C LEU A 166 -6.97 14.30 -12.27
N LYS A 167 -6.71 13.93 -11.00
CA LYS A 167 -7.57 14.26 -9.86
C LYS A 167 -7.77 15.77 -9.73
N ASP A 168 -6.69 16.54 -9.83
CA ASP A 168 -6.78 18.00 -9.84
C ASP A 168 -7.55 18.52 -11.07
N CYS A 169 -7.40 17.91 -12.26
CA CYS A 169 -8.14 18.28 -13.46
C CYS A 169 -9.66 18.08 -13.30
N VAL A 170 -10.10 16.93 -12.77
CA VAL A 170 -11.54 16.65 -12.58
C VAL A 170 -12.15 17.51 -11.47
N ASN A 171 -11.34 17.91 -10.49
CA ASN A 171 -11.74 18.83 -9.42
C ASN A 171 -11.61 20.31 -9.82
N ALA A 172 -11.29 20.62 -11.09
CA ALA A 172 -11.09 21.96 -11.61
C ALA A 172 -10.12 22.82 -10.76
N ALA A 173 -9.06 22.19 -10.24
CA ALA A 173 -8.01 22.90 -9.53
C ALA A 173 -7.33 23.95 -10.42
N PRO A 174 -6.76 25.02 -9.87
CA PRO A 174 -6.01 25.98 -10.66
C PRO A 174 -4.72 25.34 -11.23
N ASN A 175 -4.26 25.86 -12.37
CA ASN A 175 -2.97 25.53 -12.99
C ASN A 175 -2.79 24.11 -13.55
N VAL A 176 -3.86 23.32 -13.68
CA VAL A 176 -3.84 22.01 -14.34
C VAL A 176 -4.51 22.05 -15.73
N PRO A 177 -4.28 21.06 -16.59
CA PRO A 177 -4.92 20.97 -17.90
C PRO A 177 -6.45 20.90 -17.84
N GLN A 178 -7.14 21.71 -18.62
CA GLN A 178 -8.59 21.60 -18.83
C GLN A 178 -8.91 20.66 -20.00
N PHE A 179 -9.83 19.71 -19.80
CA PHE A 179 -10.38 18.88 -20.86
C PHE A 179 -11.61 19.57 -21.48
N ILE A 180 -11.67 19.65 -22.82
CA ILE A 180 -12.79 20.23 -23.56
C ILE A 180 -13.22 19.27 -24.69
N PRO A 181 -14.44 18.68 -24.64
CA PRO A 181 -15.40 18.73 -23.53
C PRO A 181 -14.83 18.10 -22.24
N PRO A 182 -15.46 18.33 -21.08
CA PRO A 182 -15.10 17.66 -19.83
C PRO A 182 -15.06 16.13 -20.00
N LEU A 183 -14.23 15.47 -19.19
CA LEU A 183 -14.22 14.01 -19.14
C LEU A 183 -15.61 13.49 -18.73
N PRO A 184 -16.09 12.39 -19.32
CA PRO A 184 -17.39 11.82 -18.97
C PRO A 184 -17.38 11.28 -17.53
N ASP A 185 -18.55 11.28 -16.88
CA ASP A 185 -18.70 10.94 -15.46
C ASP A 185 -18.04 9.62 -15.09
N TRP A 186 -18.22 8.56 -15.88
CA TRP A 186 -17.61 7.25 -15.62
C TRP A 186 -16.07 7.30 -15.53
N LYS A 187 -15.42 8.22 -16.26
CA LYS A 187 -13.97 8.43 -16.22
C LYS A 187 -13.61 9.29 -15.00
N ALA A 188 -14.33 10.38 -14.78
CA ALA A 188 -14.10 11.28 -13.65
C ALA A 188 -14.29 10.56 -12.31
N ASP A 189 -15.32 9.72 -12.19
CA ASP A 189 -15.60 8.93 -11.00
C ASP A 189 -14.51 7.90 -10.74
N ALA A 190 -14.00 7.23 -11.78
CA ALA A 190 -12.90 6.27 -11.63
C ALA A 190 -11.59 6.98 -11.21
N ILE A 191 -11.31 8.16 -11.78
CA ILE A 191 -10.21 9.05 -11.33
C ILE A 191 -10.41 9.45 -9.87
N GLY A 192 -11.64 9.74 -9.45
CA GLY A 192 -12.00 10.08 -8.08
C GLY A 192 -11.77 8.91 -7.11
N ARG A 193 -12.23 7.71 -7.46
CA ARG A 193 -12.18 6.51 -6.61
C ARG A 193 -10.79 5.94 -6.41
N LEU A 194 -9.96 5.85 -7.46
CA LEU A 194 -8.60 5.30 -7.31
C LEU A 194 -7.78 6.14 -6.32
N GLY A 195 -6.97 5.47 -5.52
CA GLY A 195 -6.03 6.14 -4.62
C GLY A 195 -4.83 6.67 -5.39
N PHE A 196 -4.24 7.78 -4.92
CA PHE A 196 -2.93 8.23 -5.37
C PHE A 196 -2.07 8.57 -4.15
N GLY A 197 -1.10 7.69 -3.89
CA GLY A 197 -0.34 7.64 -2.64
C GLY A 197 0.77 8.68 -2.56
N ASN A 198 1.49 8.67 -1.43
CA ASN A 198 2.69 9.46 -1.22
C ASN A 198 3.75 8.68 -0.43
N LEU A 199 4.99 8.75 -0.91
CA LEU A 199 6.17 8.18 -0.27
C LEU A 199 7.35 9.08 -0.61
N ASN A 200 8.17 9.43 0.38
CA ASN A 200 9.32 10.30 0.17
C ASN A 200 10.65 9.64 0.57
N LYS A 201 11.73 10.12 -0.03
CA LYS A 201 13.10 9.64 0.14
C LYS A 201 14.00 10.77 0.59
N VAL A 202 14.91 10.47 1.51
CA VAL A 202 15.99 11.37 1.92
C VAL A 202 17.32 10.74 1.51
N VAL A 203 18.03 11.38 0.59
CA VAL A 203 19.35 10.96 0.13
C VAL A 203 20.41 11.65 1.00
N LEU A 204 21.33 10.88 1.55
CA LEU A 204 22.40 11.35 2.43
C LEU A 204 23.74 10.87 1.89
N CYS A 205 24.53 11.77 1.32
CA CYS A 205 25.86 11.46 0.77
C CYS A 205 26.93 11.77 1.82
N PHE A 206 27.79 10.81 2.14
CA PHE A 206 28.86 10.96 3.13
C PHE A 206 30.25 10.92 2.48
N ASP A 207 31.29 11.19 3.27
CA ASP A 207 32.68 11.02 2.83
C ASP A 207 33.23 9.60 3.05
N ARG A 208 32.60 8.81 3.92
CA ARG A 208 32.99 7.44 4.24
C ARG A 208 31.78 6.60 4.65
N VAL A 209 31.92 5.29 4.51
CA VAL A 209 30.98 4.31 5.04
C VAL A 209 31.19 4.17 6.55
N PHE A 210 30.11 4.24 7.33
CA PHE A 210 30.13 4.05 8.79
C PHE A 210 29.07 3.04 9.28
N TRP A 211 28.39 2.37 8.35
CA TRP A 211 27.42 1.31 8.56
C TRP A 211 28.01 -0.04 8.09
N ASP A 212 27.27 -1.13 8.29
CA ASP A 212 27.66 -2.45 7.77
C ASP A 212 27.52 -2.49 6.24
N PRO A 213 28.62 -2.65 5.47
CA PRO A 213 28.56 -2.68 4.01
C PRO A 213 27.93 -3.96 3.45
N SER A 214 27.78 -5.02 4.25
CA SER A 214 27.13 -6.27 3.85
C SER A 214 25.60 -6.21 3.95
N ALA A 215 25.07 -5.27 4.75
CA ALA A 215 23.64 -5.04 4.89
C ALA A 215 23.15 -4.05 3.82
N ASN A 216 22.21 -4.48 2.99
CA ASN A 216 21.56 -3.62 1.99
C ASN A 216 20.53 -2.66 2.60
N LEU A 217 19.99 -2.99 3.78
CA LEU A 217 19.01 -2.18 4.49
C LEU A 217 19.03 -2.44 6.00
N PHE A 218 18.56 -1.46 6.77
CA PHE A 218 18.29 -1.61 8.21
C PHE A 218 17.08 -0.76 8.63
N GLY A 219 16.33 -1.25 9.63
CA GLY A 219 15.12 -0.61 10.14
C GLY A 219 15.36 0.27 11.37
N HIS A 220 14.48 1.24 11.57
CA HIS A 220 14.35 2.05 12.77
C HIS A 220 12.89 1.97 13.25
N VAL A 221 12.68 1.43 14.45
CA VAL A 221 11.36 1.29 15.04
C VAL A 221 10.93 2.62 15.65
N GLY A 222 9.86 3.20 15.10
CA GLY A 222 9.29 4.44 15.61
C GLY A 222 8.71 4.28 17.02
N SER A 223 8.76 5.35 17.82
CA SER A 223 8.29 5.31 19.21
C SER A 223 6.76 5.29 19.34
N THR A 224 6.02 5.72 18.30
CA THR A 224 4.57 5.81 18.29
C THR A 224 3.99 5.27 16.99
N THR A 225 2.75 4.77 17.04
CA THR A 225 2.02 4.32 15.85
C THR A 225 1.86 5.45 14.82
N ALA A 226 1.66 6.70 15.26
CA ALA A 226 1.48 7.84 14.36
C ALA A 226 2.75 8.19 13.57
N ALA A 227 3.93 7.99 14.16
CA ALA A 227 5.21 8.28 13.53
C ALA A 227 5.91 7.02 12.98
N ARG A 228 5.19 5.89 12.85
CA ARG A 228 5.78 4.59 12.47
C ARG A 228 6.49 4.60 11.11
N GLY A 229 6.03 5.43 10.18
CA GLY A 229 6.61 5.60 8.85
C GLY A 229 7.66 6.72 8.75
N GLU A 230 7.96 7.44 9.83
CA GLU A 230 8.97 8.51 9.83
C GLU A 230 10.38 7.92 9.92
N LEU A 231 11.15 7.98 8.82
CA LEU A 231 12.54 7.54 8.76
C LEU A 231 12.72 6.09 9.25
N PHE A 232 11.75 5.23 8.90
CA PHE A 232 11.62 3.88 9.46
C PHE A 232 12.57 2.86 8.82
N LEU A 233 13.09 3.15 7.63
CA LEU A 233 13.93 2.24 6.84
C LEU A 233 15.02 3.00 6.11
N PHE A 234 16.24 2.46 6.16
CA PHE A 234 17.42 3.00 5.52
C PHE A 234 17.99 1.97 4.55
N TRP A 235 18.37 2.42 3.35
CA TRP A 235 18.93 1.61 2.28
C TRP A 235 20.38 1.98 1.99
N ASN A 236 21.20 0.96 1.78
CA ASN A 236 22.60 1.01 1.33
C ASN A 236 22.73 0.18 0.05
N LEU A 237 22.56 0.80 -1.11
CA LEU A 237 22.42 0.09 -2.39
C LEU A 237 23.41 0.54 -3.47
N TYR A 238 24.16 1.61 -3.18
CA TYR A 238 25.12 2.22 -4.11
C TYR A 238 26.56 1.91 -3.69
N LYS A 239 27.48 1.96 -4.66
CA LYS A 239 28.92 1.81 -4.38
C LYS A 239 29.50 2.99 -3.61
N ALA A 240 28.94 4.18 -3.83
CA ALA A 240 29.31 5.39 -3.11
C ALA A 240 28.72 5.36 -1.68
N PRO A 241 29.34 6.05 -0.70
CA PRO A 241 28.85 6.15 0.67
C PRO A 241 27.55 6.98 0.75
N VAL A 242 26.45 6.37 0.34
CA VAL A 242 25.12 6.98 0.28
C VAL A 242 24.14 6.12 1.05
N LEU A 243 23.47 6.72 2.04
CA LEU A 243 22.29 6.14 2.67
C LEU A 243 21.03 6.83 2.15
N LEU A 244 19.98 6.04 1.98
CA LEU A 244 18.68 6.54 1.57
C LEU A 244 17.65 6.19 2.64
N ALA A 245 17.10 7.19 3.32
CA ALA A 245 16.05 7.01 4.31
C ALA A 245 14.66 7.14 3.68
N LEU A 246 13.70 6.34 4.14
CA LEU A 246 12.34 6.31 3.64
C LEU A 246 11.35 6.96 4.61
N ILE A 247 10.38 7.67 4.05
CA ILE A 247 9.25 8.26 4.76
C ILE A 247 7.96 7.75 4.11
N ALA A 248 7.13 7.04 4.89
CA ALA A 248 5.94 6.35 4.43
C ALA A 248 4.72 6.62 5.31
N GLY A 249 3.54 6.14 4.88
CA GLY A 249 2.28 6.30 5.61
C GLY A 249 1.92 7.77 5.83
N GLU A 250 1.30 8.07 6.96
CA GLU A 250 0.91 9.45 7.33
C GLU A 250 2.10 10.42 7.42
N ALA A 251 3.27 9.91 7.82
CA ALA A 251 4.48 10.72 7.95
C ALA A 251 4.92 11.32 6.60
N ALA A 252 4.65 10.64 5.47
CA ALA A 252 5.06 11.12 4.14
C ALA A 252 4.47 12.50 3.81
N ALA A 253 3.19 12.73 4.13
CA ALA A 253 2.52 14.01 3.88
C ALA A 253 2.93 15.09 4.90
N ILE A 254 3.06 14.72 6.17
CA ILE A 254 3.44 15.65 7.24
C ILE A 254 4.85 16.20 7.00
N MET A 255 5.78 15.33 6.64
CA MET A 255 7.19 15.68 6.49
C MET A 255 7.47 16.57 5.27
N GLU A 256 6.59 16.65 4.26
CA GLU A 256 6.77 17.62 3.18
C GLU A 256 6.71 19.08 3.66
N ASN A 257 6.02 19.35 4.77
CA ASN A 257 5.91 20.68 5.37
C ASN A 257 7.06 21.01 6.35
N VAL A 258 8.02 20.10 6.50
CA VAL A 258 9.19 20.26 7.37
C VAL A 258 10.39 20.63 6.48
N SER A 259 11.29 21.50 6.96
CA SER A 259 12.48 21.90 6.22
C SER A 259 13.50 20.76 6.10
N ASP A 260 14.31 20.79 5.02
CA ASP A 260 15.33 19.77 4.76
C ASP A 260 16.30 19.60 5.93
N ASP A 261 16.79 20.71 6.51
CA ASP A 261 17.71 20.69 7.65
C ASP A 261 17.15 19.93 8.86
N VAL A 262 15.86 20.09 9.14
CA VAL A 262 15.21 19.40 10.26
C VAL A 262 15.07 17.90 9.94
N ILE A 263 14.68 17.54 8.73
CA ILE A 263 14.55 16.13 8.31
C ILE A 263 15.91 15.43 8.35
N VAL A 264 16.95 16.07 7.81
CA VAL A 264 18.33 15.57 7.85
C VAL A 264 18.82 15.47 9.29
N GLY A 265 18.53 16.47 10.13
CA GLY A 265 18.84 16.44 11.57
C GLY A 265 18.23 15.23 12.28
N ARG A 266 16.97 14.89 11.97
CA ARG A 266 16.29 13.68 12.49
C ARG A 266 16.93 12.39 11.97
N CYS A 267 17.33 12.33 10.69
CA CYS A 267 18.08 11.19 10.15
C CYS A 267 19.38 10.98 10.93
N LEU A 268 20.14 12.05 11.16
CA LEU A 268 21.40 12.00 11.90
C LEU A 268 21.18 11.58 13.36
N ALA A 269 20.10 12.02 14.00
CA ALA A 269 19.75 11.59 15.35
C ALA A 269 19.49 10.07 15.42
N VAL A 270 18.70 9.53 14.48
CA VAL A 270 18.45 8.08 14.37
C VAL A 270 19.75 7.31 14.16
N MET A 271 20.56 7.71 13.17
CA MET A 271 21.82 7.02 12.88
C MET A 271 22.82 7.10 14.03
N ARG A 272 22.91 8.22 14.75
CA ARG A 272 23.77 8.35 15.94
C ARG A 272 23.30 7.46 17.09
N GLY A 273 22.00 7.21 17.20
CA GLY A 273 21.46 6.24 18.15
C GLY A 273 21.84 4.79 17.83
N ILE A 274 21.96 4.45 16.54
CA ILE A 274 22.29 3.09 16.08
C ILE A 274 23.82 2.85 16.06
N PHE A 275 24.58 3.77 15.46
CA PHE A 275 26.01 3.60 15.16
C PHE A 275 26.94 4.34 16.14
N GLY A 276 26.38 5.13 17.07
CA GLY A 276 27.12 5.93 18.04
C GLY A 276 27.39 7.37 17.57
N ALA A 277 27.34 8.31 18.52
CA ALA A 277 27.37 9.75 18.24
C ALA A 277 28.64 10.24 17.53
N ASN A 278 29.79 9.65 17.86
CA ASN A 278 31.10 10.04 17.30
C ASN A 278 31.39 9.37 15.94
N THR A 279 30.57 8.40 15.53
CA THR A 279 30.79 7.60 14.33
C THR A 279 30.20 8.28 13.08
N VAL A 280 29.05 8.93 13.23
CA VAL A 280 28.24 9.49 12.14
C VAL A 280 28.72 10.91 11.76
N PRO A 281 29.38 11.10 10.61
CA PRO A 281 29.79 12.42 10.14
C PRO A 281 28.60 13.24 9.62
N GLN A 282 28.82 14.52 9.35
CA GLN A 282 27.87 15.33 8.60
C GLN A 282 27.84 14.88 7.13
N PRO A 283 26.65 14.83 6.49
CA PRO A 283 26.57 14.56 5.07
C PRO A 283 27.19 15.71 4.28
N LYS A 284 27.79 15.39 3.13
CA LYS A 284 28.33 16.36 2.16
C LYS A 284 27.22 16.94 1.29
N GLU A 285 26.27 16.10 0.91
CA GLU A 285 25.13 16.47 0.06
C GLU A 285 23.88 15.79 0.59
N THR A 286 22.75 16.47 0.46
CA THR A 286 21.44 15.96 0.90
C THR A 286 20.35 16.32 -0.10
N LEU A 287 19.38 15.43 -0.28
CA LEU A 287 18.19 15.70 -1.09
C LEU A 287 16.96 15.07 -0.43
N VAL A 288 15.89 15.84 -0.29
CA VAL A 288 14.60 15.37 0.22
C VAL A 288 13.56 15.46 -0.90
N SER A 289 12.93 14.33 -1.26
CA SER A 289 11.82 14.36 -2.22
C SER A 289 10.54 14.88 -1.56
N ARG A 290 9.68 15.53 -2.36
CA ARG A 290 8.33 15.97 -1.97
C ARG A 290 7.36 15.72 -3.12
N TRP A 291 7.00 14.46 -3.32
CA TRP A 291 6.24 14.03 -4.51
C TRP A 291 4.81 14.57 -4.54
N ARG A 292 4.17 14.77 -3.37
CA ARG A 292 2.83 15.35 -3.32
C ARG A 292 2.83 16.85 -3.61
N ALA A 293 3.88 17.56 -3.23
CA ALA A 293 4.07 18.97 -3.58
C ALA A 293 4.49 19.19 -5.05
N ASP A 294 5.09 18.20 -5.72
CA ASP A 294 5.48 18.32 -7.13
C ASP A 294 4.24 18.57 -8.00
N PRO A 295 4.15 19.72 -8.71
CA PRO A 295 2.96 20.06 -9.49
C PRO A 295 2.73 19.14 -10.69
N PHE A 296 3.73 18.40 -11.13
CA PHE A 296 3.65 17.49 -12.28
C PHE A 296 3.41 16.03 -11.88
N ALA A 297 3.48 15.70 -10.59
CA ALA A 297 3.19 14.37 -10.07
C ALA A 297 1.95 14.37 -9.16
N LYS A 298 1.89 15.28 -8.19
CA LYS A 298 0.83 15.41 -7.17
C LYS A 298 0.67 14.16 -6.29
N GLY A 299 1.77 13.44 -6.09
CA GLY A 299 1.85 12.19 -5.35
C GLY A 299 2.89 11.27 -5.97
N SER A 300 2.95 10.03 -5.48
CA SER A 300 3.92 9.02 -5.88
C SER A 300 3.37 8.08 -6.96
N TYR A 301 2.46 7.18 -6.58
CA TYR A 301 1.82 6.22 -7.47
C TYR A 301 0.44 5.81 -6.95
N SER A 302 -0.35 5.20 -7.83
CA SER A 302 -1.70 4.75 -7.53
C SER A 302 -1.77 3.60 -6.51
N TYR A 303 -2.91 3.48 -5.84
CA TYR A 303 -3.27 2.33 -5.00
C TYR A 303 -4.77 2.05 -5.10
N VAL A 304 -5.20 0.83 -4.78
CA VAL A 304 -6.62 0.48 -4.76
C VAL A 304 -7.25 0.97 -3.44
N ALA A 305 -7.89 2.13 -3.49
CA ALA A 305 -8.52 2.73 -2.32
C ALA A 305 -9.79 1.98 -1.88
N ALA A 306 -10.16 2.11 -0.61
CA ALA A 306 -11.45 1.64 -0.11
C ALA A 306 -12.60 2.23 -0.95
N GLY A 307 -13.47 1.37 -1.48
CA GLY A 307 -14.53 1.75 -2.42
C GLY A 307 -14.13 1.74 -3.90
N SER A 308 -12.86 1.44 -4.22
CA SER A 308 -12.35 1.19 -5.58
C SER A 308 -12.05 -0.30 -5.80
N SER A 309 -11.70 -0.67 -7.03
CA SER A 309 -11.28 -2.01 -7.42
C SER A 309 -10.38 -1.95 -8.65
N GLY A 310 -9.78 -3.09 -9.02
CA GLY A 310 -8.97 -3.21 -10.23
C GLY A 310 -9.68 -2.77 -11.52
N ASN A 311 -11.01 -2.84 -11.57
CA ASN A 311 -11.80 -2.38 -12.72
C ASN A 311 -11.65 -0.87 -12.98
N ASP A 312 -11.34 -0.06 -11.96
CA ASP A 312 -11.11 1.36 -12.17
C ASP A 312 -9.85 1.61 -13.03
N TYR A 313 -8.81 0.76 -12.95
CA TYR A 313 -7.67 0.85 -13.87
C TYR A 313 -8.09 0.61 -15.33
N ASP A 314 -8.96 -0.37 -15.58
CA ASP A 314 -9.50 -0.68 -16.90
C ASP A 314 -10.38 0.46 -17.45
N LEU A 315 -11.19 1.07 -16.56
CA LEU A 315 -11.91 2.29 -16.89
C LEU A 315 -10.92 3.40 -17.27
N LEU A 316 -9.86 3.66 -16.50
CA LEU A 316 -8.89 4.71 -16.84
C LEU A 316 -8.18 4.44 -18.17
N ALA A 317 -7.94 3.17 -18.54
CA ALA A 317 -7.38 2.79 -19.85
C ALA A 317 -8.33 2.98 -21.04
N SER A 318 -9.64 3.16 -20.81
CA SER A 318 -10.64 3.26 -21.89
C SER A 318 -10.53 4.59 -22.64
N PRO A 319 -10.47 4.61 -23.99
CA PRO A 319 -10.29 5.84 -24.74
C PRO A 319 -11.59 6.65 -24.84
N ILE A 320 -11.48 7.94 -25.14
CA ILE A 320 -12.59 8.90 -25.20
C ILE A 320 -12.75 9.43 -26.63
N ALA A 321 -14.00 9.46 -27.09
CA ALA A 321 -14.44 10.11 -28.31
C ALA A 321 -15.02 11.50 -27.99
N HIS A 322 -15.04 12.40 -28.98
CA HIS A 322 -15.66 13.72 -28.83
C HIS A 322 -17.17 13.63 -28.56
N GLN A 323 -17.85 12.67 -29.20
CA GLN A 323 -19.27 12.37 -29.01
C GLN A 323 -19.51 10.85 -29.08
N VAL A 324 -20.64 10.40 -28.54
CA VAL A 324 -21.06 9.00 -28.60
C VAL A 324 -21.17 8.56 -30.06
N GLY A 325 -20.53 7.43 -30.40
CA GLY A 325 -20.48 6.90 -31.77
C GLY A 325 -19.38 7.49 -32.66
N ALA A 326 -18.70 8.56 -32.23
CA ALA A 326 -17.54 9.11 -32.94
C ALA A 326 -16.28 8.26 -32.69
N PRO A 327 -15.27 8.31 -33.58
CA PRO A 327 -13.99 7.67 -33.31
C PRO A 327 -13.31 8.28 -32.08
N ALA A 328 -12.70 7.43 -31.27
CA ALA A 328 -11.90 7.88 -30.13
C ALA A 328 -10.68 8.70 -30.59
N ARG A 329 -10.38 9.78 -29.86
CA ARG A 329 -9.26 10.68 -30.13
C ARG A 329 -8.40 10.97 -28.90
N LEU A 330 -8.91 10.71 -27.70
CA LEU A 330 -8.17 10.84 -26.44
C LEU A 330 -7.92 9.46 -25.84
N PHE A 331 -6.66 9.07 -25.77
CA PHE A 331 -6.19 7.79 -25.25
C PHE A 331 -5.48 8.00 -23.91
N PHE A 332 -5.38 6.96 -23.08
CA PHE A 332 -4.77 7.04 -21.75
C PHE A 332 -3.78 5.91 -21.54
N ALA A 333 -2.55 6.28 -21.19
CA ALA A 333 -1.51 5.38 -20.73
C ALA A 333 -0.89 5.92 -19.44
N GLY A 334 -0.01 5.14 -18.84
CA GLY A 334 0.64 5.43 -17.57
C GLY A 334 0.37 4.34 -16.54
N GLU A 335 1.10 4.40 -15.43
CA GLU A 335 1.04 3.40 -14.34
C GLU A 335 -0.40 3.13 -13.87
N HIS A 336 -1.21 4.19 -13.79
CA HIS A 336 -2.59 4.15 -13.30
C HIS A 336 -3.62 3.68 -14.34
N THR A 337 -3.17 3.02 -15.41
CA THR A 337 -4.04 2.55 -16.50
C THR A 337 -3.82 1.07 -16.80
N ILE A 338 -3.09 0.33 -15.98
CA ILE A 338 -2.82 -1.09 -16.19
C ILE A 338 -3.13 -1.87 -14.91
N ARG A 339 -4.17 -2.68 -14.99
CA ARG A 339 -4.72 -3.36 -13.81
C ARG A 339 -3.78 -4.35 -13.16
N ASN A 340 -3.01 -5.09 -13.94
CA ASN A 340 -2.21 -6.21 -13.43
C ASN A 340 -0.81 -5.79 -12.99
N TYR A 341 -0.38 -4.56 -13.31
CA TYR A 341 0.94 -4.05 -12.97
C TYR A 341 0.89 -2.55 -12.60
N PRO A 342 -0.04 -2.09 -11.76
CA PRO A 342 -0.14 -0.67 -11.40
C PRO A 342 1.11 -0.22 -10.63
N ALA A 343 1.27 1.08 -10.39
CA ALA A 343 2.32 1.64 -9.53
C ALA A 343 3.78 1.32 -9.91
N THR A 344 4.02 0.78 -11.10
CA THR A 344 5.34 0.28 -11.52
C THR A 344 5.82 0.90 -12.83
N VAL A 345 7.15 0.89 -13.02
CA VAL A 345 7.79 1.33 -14.27
C VAL A 345 7.44 0.38 -15.42
N HIS A 346 7.46 -0.93 -15.20
CA HIS A 346 7.10 -1.90 -16.24
C HIS A 346 5.62 -1.83 -16.60
N GLY A 347 4.73 -1.56 -15.63
CA GLY A 347 3.33 -1.24 -15.91
C GLY A 347 3.17 -0.03 -16.80
N ALA A 348 3.83 1.08 -16.47
CA ALA A 348 3.84 2.27 -17.31
C ALA A 348 4.35 1.97 -18.73
N LEU A 349 5.44 1.21 -18.87
CA LEU A 349 5.98 0.79 -20.17
C LEU A 349 4.96 -0.03 -20.98
N LEU A 350 4.37 -1.06 -20.37
CA LEU A 350 3.37 -1.92 -21.02
C LEU A 350 2.12 -1.15 -21.42
N SER A 351 1.66 -0.21 -20.59
CA SER A 351 0.53 0.66 -20.93
C SER A 351 0.84 1.56 -22.15
N GLY A 352 2.10 1.99 -22.29
CA GLY A 352 2.56 2.74 -23.45
C GLY A 352 2.52 1.90 -24.73
N TYR A 353 3.02 0.66 -24.69
CA TYR A 353 2.92 -0.26 -25.82
C TYR A 353 1.47 -0.59 -26.19
N ARG A 354 0.61 -0.78 -25.18
CA ARG A 354 -0.83 -1.02 -25.38
C ARG A 354 -1.48 0.11 -26.17
N GLU A 355 -1.30 1.36 -25.75
CA GLU A 355 -1.92 2.49 -26.45
C GLU A 355 -1.25 2.78 -27.79
N ALA A 356 0.06 2.56 -27.94
CA ALA A 356 0.73 2.68 -29.24
C ALA A 356 0.12 1.73 -30.27
N GLY A 357 -0.10 0.46 -29.89
CA GLY A 357 -0.78 -0.52 -30.75
C GLY A 357 -2.22 -0.13 -31.06
N ARG A 358 -3.00 0.22 -30.02
CA ARG A 358 -4.41 0.63 -30.19
C ARG A 358 -4.57 1.86 -31.10
N ILE A 359 -3.69 2.85 -30.98
CA ILE A 359 -3.68 4.04 -31.83
C ILE A 359 -3.28 3.65 -33.25
N ALA A 360 -2.23 2.84 -33.43
CA ALA A 360 -1.82 2.36 -34.75
C ALA A 360 -2.95 1.61 -35.46
N ASP A 361 -3.59 0.64 -34.81
CA ASP A 361 -4.71 -0.12 -35.38
C ASP A 361 -5.88 0.79 -35.80
N LYS A 362 -6.13 1.84 -35.01
CA LYS A 362 -7.23 2.78 -35.25
C LYS A 362 -6.97 3.68 -36.46
N PHE A 363 -5.75 4.19 -36.62
CA PHE A 363 -5.41 5.21 -37.62
C PHE A 363 -4.71 4.66 -38.87
N LEU A 364 -4.05 3.51 -38.76
CA LEU A 364 -3.35 2.83 -39.85
C LEU A 364 -4.10 1.57 -40.34
N GLY A 365 -5.08 1.11 -39.56
CA GLY A 365 -5.81 -0.13 -39.81
C GLY A 365 -5.11 -1.37 -39.21
N ALA A 366 -5.88 -2.45 -39.07
CA ALA A 366 -5.40 -3.73 -38.54
C ALA A 366 -5.51 -4.82 -39.62
N PRO A 367 -4.60 -4.86 -40.63
CA PRO A 367 -4.67 -5.80 -41.74
C PRO A 367 -4.47 -7.27 -41.32
N TYR A 368 -3.97 -7.49 -40.11
CA TYR A 368 -3.81 -8.81 -39.50
C TYR A 368 -5.10 -9.35 -38.87
N CYS A 369 -6.14 -8.52 -38.72
CA CYS A 369 -7.45 -8.99 -38.28
C CYS A 369 -8.22 -9.64 -39.44
N PRO A 370 -8.96 -10.73 -39.20
CA PRO A 370 -9.83 -11.31 -40.22
C PRO A 370 -10.87 -10.27 -40.67
N PRO A 371 -11.32 -10.32 -41.95
CA PRO A 371 -12.30 -9.38 -42.47
C PRO A 371 -13.56 -9.38 -41.59
N GLN A 372 -13.93 -8.22 -41.06
CA GLN A 372 -15.20 -8.09 -40.34
C GLN A 372 -16.34 -8.30 -41.34
N ALA A 373 -17.21 -9.29 -41.08
CA ALA A 373 -18.42 -9.48 -41.86
C ALA A 373 -19.24 -8.19 -41.82
N LYS A 374 -19.58 -7.63 -42.99
CA LYS A 374 -20.47 -6.48 -43.06
C LYS A 374 -21.78 -6.87 -42.37
N PRO A 375 -22.34 -6.04 -41.46
CA PRO A 375 -23.65 -6.32 -40.89
C PRO A 375 -24.66 -6.45 -42.04
N ASN A 376 -25.38 -7.57 -42.08
CA ASN A 376 -26.48 -7.77 -43.02
C ASN A 376 -27.50 -6.66 -42.77
N ILE A 377 -27.56 -5.68 -43.67
CA ILE A 377 -28.69 -4.78 -43.76
C ILE A 377 -29.85 -5.64 -44.23
N VAL A 378 -30.67 -6.12 -43.29
CA VAL A 378 -31.97 -6.68 -43.61
C VAL A 378 -32.81 -5.50 -44.09
N THR A 379 -32.88 -5.32 -45.41
CA THR A 379 -33.92 -4.52 -46.03
C THR A 379 -35.24 -5.24 -45.77
N SER A 380 -36.04 -4.72 -44.85
CA SER A 380 -37.44 -5.10 -44.72
C SER A 380 -38.18 -4.57 -45.96
N ASP A 381 -38.26 -5.40 -47.00
CA ASP A 381 -39.24 -5.22 -48.06
C ASP A 381 -40.55 -5.93 -47.65
N ASN A 382 -41.64 -5.16 -47.79
CA ASN A 382 -43.08 -5.43 -47.64
C ASN A 382 -43.74 -5.11 -46.30
#